data_AF-K2JNY0-F1
#
_entry.id   AF-K2JNY0-F1
#
_cell.length_a   1.000
_cell.length_b   1.000
_cell.length_c   1.000
_cell.angle_alpha   90.00
_cell.angle_beta   90.00
_cell.angle_gamma   90.00
#
_symmetry.space_group_name_H-M   'P 1'
#
loop_
_entity.id
_entity.type
_entity.pdbx_description
1 polymer ?
#
loop_
_entity_poly.entity_id
_entity_poly.type
_entity_poly.pdbx_seq_one_letter_code
_entity_poly.pdbx_strand_id
1 'polypeptide(L)'
;MNADTVMGGAGNDELRGGKGHDSITGGAGDDVLYSGFGNDTLTGGDGADVFILRAYDAAFADAILTATVTDFQQGTDHLAVENATLAELQAAIASQTVTETGVVIEVAGATLTFLGITQLTTADIDQAFYA
;
A
#
# COMPACT_ATOMS: atom_id res chain seq x y z
N MET A 1 8.47 -17.56 2.17
CA MET A 1 8.68 -16.91 0.88
C MET A 1 7.79 -17.61 -0.13
N ASN A 2 6.48 -17.60 0.12
CA ASN A 2 5.51 -18.11 -0.83
C ASN A 2 4.85 -16.90 -1.46
N ALA A 3 4.66 -16.94 -2.77
CA ALA A 3 3.83 -15.96 -3.44
C ALA A 3 2.39 -16.44 -3.36
N ASP A 4 1.55 -15.69 -2.68
CA ASP A 4 0.14 -16.02 -2.50
C ASP A 4 -0.73 -15.11 -3.39
N THR A 5 -1.87 -15.63 -3.83
CA THR A 5 -2.91 -14.84 -4.51
C THR A 5 -4.11 -14.77 -3.59
N VAL A 6 -4.46 -13.57 -3.15
CA VAL A 6 -5.51 -13.28 -2.18
C VAL A 6 -6.60 -12.46 -2.87
N MET A 7 -7.86 -12.88 -2.75
CA MET A 7 -9.00 -12.22 -3.37
C MET A 7 -10.18 -12.15 -2.40
N GLY A 8 -10.72 -10.94 -2.16
CA GLY A 8 -11.88 -10.72 -1.27
C GLY A 8 -13.21 -11.02 -1.97
N GLY A 9 -13.42 -10.41 -3.13
CA GLY A 9 -14.59 -10.64 -3.96
C GLY A 9 -15.61 -9.52 -3.81
N ALA A 10 -16.71 -9.76 -3.12
CA ALA A 10 -17.75 -8.75 -2.93
C ALA A 10 -18.09 -8.62 -1.45
N GLY A 11 -18.28 -7.39 -0.99
CA GLY A 11 -18.42 -7.05 0.43
C GLY A 11 -17.16 -6.35 0.92
N ASN A 12 -17.15 -5.98 2.20
CA ASN A 12 -16.01 -5.31 2.82
C ASN A 12 -15.12 -6.38 3.43
N ASP A 13 -13.95 -6.60 2.84
CA ASP A 13 -13.02 -7.68 3.17
C ASP A 13 -11.75 -7.17 3.86
N GLU A 14 -11.17 -8.03 4.69
CA GLU A 14 -9.84 -7.80 5.28
C GLU A 14 -8.86 -8.83 4.72
N LEU A 15 -7.92 -8.38 3.88
CA LEU A 15 -7.03 -9.24 3.11
C LEU A 15 -5.57 -9.06 3.55
N ARG A 16 -4.83 -10.17 3.68
CA ARG A 16 -3.44 -10.16 4.17
C ARG A 16 -2.55 -11.04 3.30
N GLY A 17 -1.52 -10.47 2.67
CA GLY A 17 -0.55 -11.21 1.83
C GLY A 17 0.39 -12.10 2.64
N GLY A 18 0.99 -11.55 3.69
CA GLY A 18 1.80 -12.32 4.62
C GLY A 18 3.30 -12.26 4.31
N LYS A 19 3.90 -13.33 3.77
CA LYS A 19 5.35 -13.39 3.52
C LYS A 19 5.65 -13.92 2.13
N GLY A 20 6.05 -13.05 1.23
CA GLY A 20 6.62 -13.40 -0.06
C GLY A 20 6.34 -12.33 -1.09
N HIS A 21 5.82 -12.72 -2.23
CA HIS A 21 5.53 -11.79 -3.32
C HIS A 21 4.07 -11.97 -3.65
N ASP A 22 3.23 -11.25 -2.93
CA ASP A 22 1.81 -11.54 -2.86
C ASP A 22 1.02 -10.66 -3.85
N SER A 23 -0.03 -11.22 -4.43
CA SER A 23 -0.98 -10.50 -5.27
C SER A 23 -2.32 -10.46 -4.55
N ILE A 24 -2.76 -9.27 -4.17
CA ILE A 24 -3.95 -9.05 -3.34
C ILE A 24 -4.97 -8.24 -4.14
N THR A 25 -6.20 -8.71 -4.22
CA THR A 25 -7.32 -8.01 -4.88
C THR A 25 -8.51 -7.93 -3.95
N GLY A 26 -8.93 -6.71 -3.59
CA GLY A 26 -10.12 -6.44 -2.77
C GLY A 26 -11.38 -6.92 -3.47
N GLY A 27 -11.74 -6.22 -4.55
CA GLY A 27 -12.90 -6.56 -5.36
C GLY A 27 -13.92 -5.44 -5.30
N ALA A 28 -15.13 -5.70 -4.82
CA ALA A 28 -16.16 -4.67 -4.67
C ALA A 28 -16.56 -4.53 -3.21
N GLY A 29 -16.53 -3.31 -2.68
CA GLY A 29 -16.77 -3.02 -1.27
C GLY A 29 -15.63 -2.20 -0.70
N ASP A 30 -15.74 -1.77 0.56
CA ASP A 30 -14.68 -1.00 1.21
C ASP A 30 -13.71 -1.98 1.87
N ASP A 31 -12.56 -2.23 1.24
CA ASP A 31 -11.64 -3.29 1.63
C ASP A 31 -10.42 -2.76 2.40
N VAL A 32 -9.82 -3.62 3.23
CA VAL A 32 -8.56 -3.35 3.93
C VAL A 32 -7.51 -4.36 3.50
N LEU A 33 -6.48 -3.90 2.79
CA LEU A 33 -5.46 -4.76 2.18
C LEU A 33 -4.10 -4.56 2.86
N TYR A 34 -3.61 -5.61 3.52
CA TYR A 34 -2.29 -5.66 4.13
C TYR A 34 -1.27 -6.33 3.20
N SER A 35 -0.25 -5.61 2.74
CA SER A 35 0.78 -6.18 1.85
C SER A 35 1.54 -7.32 2.53
N GLY A 36 1.97 -7.10 3.78
CA GLY A 36 2.88 -8.01 4.46
C GLY A 36 4.32 -7.79 4.03
N PHE A 37 5.12 -8.86 4.02
CA PHE A 37 6.54 -8.81 3.71
C PHE A 37 6.82 -9.25 2.28
N GLY A 38 7.53 -8.38 1.57
CA GLY A 38 8.25 -8.67 0.34
C GLY A 38 7.81 -7.73 -0.77
N ASN A 39 7.66 -8.27 -1.98
CA ASN A 39 7.35 -7.49 -3.18
C ASN A 39 5.91 -7.76 -3.60
N ASP A 40 5.00 -6.93 -3.13
CA ASP A 40 3.57 -7.20 -3.20
C ASP A 40 2.88 -6.32 -4.26
N THR A 41 1.84 -6.85 -4.87
CA THR A 41 0.96 -6.13 -5.80
C THR A 41 -0.45 -6.10 -5.25
N LEU A 42 -1.01 -4.91 -5.06
CA LEU A 42 -2.31 -4.69 -4.44
C LEU A 42 -3.25 -3.98 -5.42
N THR A 43 -4.48 -4.46 -5.48
CA THR A 43 -5.58 -3.89 -6.27
C THR A 43 -6.77 -3.75 -5.33
N GLY A 44 -7.26 -2.53 -5.11
CA GLY A 44 -8.40 -2.27 -4.23
C GLY A 44 -9.70 -2.73 -4.89
N GLY A 45 -9.95 -2.20 -6.08
CA GLY A 45 -11.16 -2.43 -6.85
C GLY A 45 -12.17 -1.30 -6.71
N ASP A 46 -13.44 -1.64 -6.56
CA ASP A 46 -14.54 -0.69 -6.43
C ASP A 46 -14.83 -0.46 -4.94
N GLY A 47 -14.67 0.77 -4.43
CA GLY A 47 -14.99 1.08 -3.04
C GLY A 47 -14.07 2.15 -2.48
N ALA A 48 -14.16 2.38 -1.17
CA ALA A 48 -13.16 3.15 -0.44
C ALA A 48 -12.20 2.20 0.27
N ASP A 49 -11.05 1.98 -0.36
CA ASP A 49 -10.10 0.96 0.09
C ASP A 49 -8.99 1.54 0.96
N VAL A 50 -8.52 0.74 1.91
CA VAL A 50 -7.38 1.08 2.78
C VAL A 50 -6.21 0.15 2.49
N PHE A 51 -5.16 0.70 1.88
CA PHE A 51 -3.92 -0.02 1.61
C PHE A 51 -2.97 0.15 2.79
N ILE A 52 -2.71 -0.95 3.50
CA ILE A 52 -1.80 -1.01 4.64
C ILE A 52 -0.52 -1.70 4.19
N LEU A 53 0.47 -0.89 3.85
CA LEU A 53 1.77 -1.35 3.35
C LEU A 53 2.75 -1.50 4.51
N ARG A 54 3.79 -2.30 4.36
CA ARG A 54 4.79 -2.48 5.42
C ARG A 54 6.11 -1.80 5.07
N ALA A 55 6.60 -0.94 5.96
CA ALA A 55 7.93 -0.34 5.85
C ALA A 55 9.05 -1.37 6.15
N TYR A 56 10.29 -0.97 5.87
CA TYR A 56 11.46 -1.81 6.17
C TYR A 56 11.51 -2.21 7.64
N ASP A 57 11.74 -3.50 7.89
CA ASP A 57 11.87 -4.07 9.21
C ASP A 57 13.21 -4.80 9.30
N ALA A 58 14.13 -4.26 10.11
CA ALA A 58 15.47 -4.82 10.29
C ALA A 58 15.45 -6.25 10.87
N ALA A 59 14.34 -6.68 11.48
CA ALA A 59 14.16 -8.07 11.92
C ALA A 59 14.02 -9.05 10.73
N PHE A 60 13.74 -8.56 9.53
CA PHE A 60 13.51 -9.33 8.31
C PHE A 60 14.41 -8.86 7.16
N ALA A 61 15.72 -8.77 7.42
CA ALA A 61 16.79 -8.17 6.61
C ALA A 61 16.97 -8.69 5.16
N ASP A 62 16.15 -9.62 4.67
CA ASP A 62 16.25 -10.26 3.36
C ASP A 62 15.12 -9.85 2.39
N ALA A 63 14.19 -9.00 2.83
CA ALA A 63 13.10 -8.53 1.98
C ALA A 63 13.44 -7.15 1.42
N ILE A 64 13.71 -7.08 0.11
CA ILE A 64 13.35 -5.88 -0.65
C ILE A 64 11.85 -5.70 -0.39
N LEU A 65 11.48 -4.61 0.28
CA LEU A 65 10.10 -4.31 0.63
C LEU A 65 9.58 -3.30 -0.38
N THR A 66 8.98 -3.83 -1.44
CA THR A 66 8.31 -3.02 -2.45
C THR A 66 6.84 -3.36 -2.48
N ALA A 67 5.99 -2.34 -2.60
CA ALA A 67 4.57 -2.55 -2.79
C ALA A 67 4.11 -1.74 -3.99
N THR A 68 3.34 -2.37 -4.86
CA THR A 68 2.75 -1.74 -6.04
C THR A 68 1.24 -1.73 -5.89
N VAL A 69 0.65 -0.54 -5.82
CA VAL A 69 -0.80 -0.36 -5.88
C VAL A 69 -1.20 -0.05 -7.33
N THR A 70 -2.12 -0.82 -7.88
CA THR A 70 -2.40 -0.81 -9.33
C THR A 70 -3.50 0.16 -9.77
N ASP A 71 -4.42 0.52 -8.87
CA ASP A 71 -5.69 1.19 -9.20
C ASP A 71 -6.09 2.26 -8.16
N PHE A 72 -5.12 2.80 -7.42
CA PHE A 72 -5.37 3.77 -6.36
C PHE A 72 -6.22 4.96 -6.83
N GLN A 73 -7.37 5.17 -6.18
CA GLN A 73 -8.33 6.23 -6.46
C GLN A 73 -8.18 7.37 -5.46
N GLN A 74 -7.54 8.45 -5.90
CA GLN A 74 -7.34 9.63 -5.05
C GLN A 74 -8.65 10.19 -4.49
N GLY A 75 -8.63 10.52 -3.21
CA GLY A 75 -9.79 11.08 -2.49
C GLY A 75 -10.90 10.08 -2.13
N THR A 76 -10.77 8.82 -2.54
CA THR A 76 -11.66 7.72 -2.13
C THR A 76 -10.86 6.70 -1.32
N ASP A 77 -9.70 6.30 -1.83
CA ASP A 77 -8.80 5.37 -1.16
C ASP A 77 -7.89 6.05 -0.15
N HIS A 78 -7.43 5.25 0.80
CA HIS A 78 -6.49 5.66 1.83
C HIS A 78 -5.27 4.74 1.91
N LEU A 79 -4.15 5.31 2.32
CA LEU A 79 -2.87 4.66 2.49
C LEU A 79 -2.41 4.76 3.94
N ALA A 80 -1.96 3.64 4.48
CA ALA A 80 -1.18 3.58 5.70
C ALA A 80 0.07 2.71 5.51
N VAL A 81 1.06 2.96 6.33
CA VAL A 81 2.34 2.24 6.34
C VAL A 81 2.64 1.77 7.76
N GLU A 82 2.68 0.46 7.96
CA GLU A 82 3.13 -0.18 9.19
C GLU A 82 4.63 0.04 9.39
N ASN A 83 5.05 0.16 10.65
CA ASN A 83 6.45 0.41 11.02
C ASN A 83 7.02 1.74 10.48
N ALA A 84 6.13 2.67 10.11
CA ALA A 84 6.45 4.07 9.86
C ALA A 84 5.54 4.96 10.71
N THR A 85 5.97 6.18 10.98
CA THR A 85 5.16 7.21 11.64
C THR A 85 4.42 8.06 10.61
N LEU A 86 3.34 8.72 11.04
CA LEU A 86 2.61 9.66 10.19
C LEU A 86 3.53 10.74 9.59
N ALA A 87 4.49 11.24 10.38
CA ALA A 87 5.44 12.24 9.93
C ALA A 87 6.37 11.72 8.82
N GLU A 88 6.80 10.47 8.90
CA GLU A 88 7.63 9.84 7.86
C GLU A 88 6.83 9.63 6.57
N LEU A 89 5.58 9.18 6.65
CA LEU A 89 4.72 9.04 5.48
C LEU A 89 4.40 10.39 4.84
N GLN A 90 4.12 11.42 5.64
CA GLN A 90 3.91 12.78 5.15
C GLN A 90 5.16 13.34 4.47
N ALA A 91 6.35 13.11 5.05
CA ALA A 91 7.61 13.52 4.44
C ALA A 91 7.86 12.81 3.11
N ALA A 92 7.59 11.51 3.04
CA ALA A 92 7.73 10.71 1.83
C ALA A 92 6.80 11.17 0.70
N ILE A 93 5.54 11.49 1.02
CA ILE A 93 4.59 12.07 0.07
C ILE A 93 5.05 13.46 -0.40
N ALA A 94 5.62 14.27 0.49
CA ALA A 94 6.19 15.57 0.12
C ALA A 94 7.41 15.44 -0.80
N SER A 95 8.19 14.36 -0.67
CA SER A 95 9.35 14.04 -1.52
C SER A 95 9.05 13.02 -2.61
N GLN A 96 7.78 12.83 -2.98
CA GLN A 96 7.37 11.85 -3.98
C GLN A 96 8.02 12.08 -5.34
N THR A 97 8.27 10.99 -6.06
CA THR A 97 8.75 11.01 -7.44
C THR A 97 7.63 10.64 -8.39
N VAL A 98 7.22 11.59 -9.24
CA VAL A 98 6.24 11.32 -10.31
C VAL A 98 6.98 10.74 -11.51
N THR A 99 6.47 9.61 -12.00
CA THR A 99 6.95 8.88 -13.18
C THR A 99 5.92 8.96 -14.30
N GLU A 100 6.24 8.42 -15.49
CA GLU A 100 5.27 8.37 -16.59
C GLU A 100 4.05 7.50 -16.29
N THR A 101 4.18 6.52 -15.40
CA THR A 101 3.16 5.50 -15.12
C THR A 101 2.45 5.69 -13.79
N GLY A 102 2.90 6.64 -12.95
CA GLY A 102 2.40 6.79 -11.60
C GLY A 102 3.35 7.54 -10.66
N VAL A 103 3.19 7.32 -9.36
CA VAL A 103 3.96 7.95 -8.28
C VAL A 103 4.76 6.91 -7.52
N VAL A 104 5.99 7.25 -7.13
CA VAL A 104 6.84 6.44 -6.26
C VAL A 104 7.20 7.24 -5.02
N ILE A 105 7.05 6.65 -3.84
CA ILE A 105 7.49 7.21 -2.56
C ILE A 105 8.40 6.20 -1.85
N GLU A 106 9.32 6.71 -1.05
CA GLU A 106 10.15 5.90 -0.17
C GLU A 106 9.82 6.24 1.28
N VAL A 107 9.32 5.25 2.03
CA VAL A 107 8.87 5.42 3.42
C VAL A 107 9.64 4.46 4.30
N ALA A 108 10.42 4.98 5.23
CA ALA A 108 11.17 4.20 6.23
C ALA A 108 11.92 2.99 5.63
N GLY A 109 12.56 3.18 4.46
CA GLY A 109 13.36 2.16 3.78
C GLY A 109 12.59 1.19 2.86
N ALA A 110 11.27 1.31 2.74
CA ALA A 110 10.46 0.61 1.74
C ALA A 110 10.11 1.52 0.56
N THR A 111 9.96 0.94 -0.63
CA THR A 111 9.60 1.66 -1.85
C THR A 111 8.15 1.32 -2.23
N LEU A 112 7.30 2.34 -2.32
CA LEU A 112 5.88 2.18 -2.62
C LEU A 112 5.59 2.84 -3.95
N THR A 113 4.96 2.10 -4.87
CA THR A 113 4.63 2.55 -6.22
C THR A 113 3.12 2.55 -6.38
N PHE A 114 2.57 3.65 -6.89
CA PHE A 114 1.14 3.83 -7.15
C PHE A 114 0.96 4.12 -8.62
N LEU A 115 0.29 3.22 -9.34
CA LEU A 115 0.08 3.35 -10.77
C LEU A 115 -1.15 4.21 -11.06
N GLY A 116 -1.15 4.91 -12.19
CA GLY A 116 -2.33 5.65 -12.69
C GLY A 116 -2.62 6.99 -12.03
N ILE A 117 -1.91 7.37 -10.96
CA ILE A 117 -2.05 8.67 -10.29
C ILE A 117 -0.91 9.63 -10.63
N THR A 118 -1.17 10.94 -10.54
CA THR A 118 -0.17 11.98 -10.86
C THR A 118 0.53 12.56 -9.63
N GLN A 119 -0.04 12.35 -8.44
CA GLN A 119 0.52 12.78 -7.15
C GLN A 119 -0.18 12.01 -6.03
N LEU A 120 0.44 11.87 -4.87
CA LEU A 120 -0.20 11.62 -3.58
C LEU A 120 -0.26 12.92 -2.78
N THR A 121 -1.21 12.97 -1.85
CA THR A 121 -1.43 14.09 -0.93
C THR A 121 -1.64 13.58 0.49
N THR A 122 -1.58 14.49 1.47
CA THR A 122 -1.87 14.12 2.86
C THR A 122 -3.33 13.76 3.13
N ALA A 123 -4.24 14.02 2.17
CA ALA A 123 -5.63 13.58 2.25
C ALA A 123 -5.78 12.08 1.91
N ASP A 124 -4.82 11.53 1.16
CA ASP A 124 -4.77 10.12 0.81
C ASP A 124 -4.23 9.25 1.97
N ILE A 125 -3.80 9.85 3.09
CA ILE A 125 -3.31 9.11 4.26
C ILE A 125 -4.48 8.75 5.18
N ASP A 126 -4.55 7.49 5.62
CA ASP A 126 -5.39 7.11 6.75
C ASP A 126 -4.78 7.64 8.06
N GLN A 127 -5.26 8.80 8.52
CA GLN A 127 -4.78 9.40 9.77
C GLN A 127 -5.25 8.63 11.00
N ALA A 128 -6.36 7.88 10.92
CA ALA A 128 -6.90 7.13 12.05
C ALA A 128 -5.99 5.93 12.40
N PHE A 129 -5.26 5.39 11.42
CA PHE A 129 -4.26 4.36 11.65
C PHE A 129 -3.11 4.81 12.56
N TYR A 130 -2.81 6.12 12.61
CA TYR A 130 -1.68 6.70 13.33
C TYR A 130 -2.03 7.43 14.64
N ALA A 131 -3.30 7.38 15.06
CA ALA A 131 -3.79 8.04 16.28
C ALA A 131 -3.54 7.20 17.53
#